data_AF-A0AAW0A7D5-F1
#
_entry.id   AF-A0AAW0A7D5-F1
#
_cell.length_a   1.000
_cell.length_b   1.000
_cell.length_c   1.000
_cell.angle_alpha   90.00
_cell.angle_beta   90.00
_cell.angle_gamma   90.00
#
_symmetry.space_group_name_H-M   'P 1'
#
loop_
_entity.id
_entity.type
_entity.pdbx_description
1 polymer ?
#
loop_
_entity_poly.entity_id
_entity_poly.type
_entity_poly.pdbx_seq_one_letter_code
_entity_poly.pdbx_strand_id
1 'polypeptide(L)'
;MPLIRKYFALGYSDGKIARECMDHFNKNVYGLSTSTVKRRRKQIQLLSTVKQAVTWEDIEPMYNNLRQKFPNLGARDMVAKLRLLYGVRISEEHDSEGIARRKAKRFVRKRFWSAGVMDVLCFDQHDKWKRFGLWLHLGMDPFTGRIAWIKIWWSNRNSKLVTSYFIDACREIGGVLAV
;
A
#
# COMPACT_ATOMS: atom_id res chain seq x y z
N MET A 1 -20.15 -16.24 14.61
CA MET A 1 -18.82 -16.35 13.96
C MET A 1 -18.10 -15.00 13.94
N PRO A 2 -17.49 -14.59 15.07
CA PRO A 2 -16.84 -13.28 15.21
C PRO A 2 -15.59 -13.12 14.33
N LEU A 3 -14.80 -14.18 14.10
CA LEU A 3 -13.58 -14.13 13.28
C LEU A 3 -13.84 -13.79 11.81
N ILE A 4 -14.85 -14.41 11.19
CA ILE A 4 -15.22 -14.10 9.80
C ILE A 4 -15.64 -12.63 9.67
N ARG A 5 -16.42 -12.09 10.61
CA ARG A 5 -16.80 -10.66 10.62
C ARG A 5 -15.58 -9.76 10.74
N LYS A 6 -14.66 -10.06 11.68
CA LYS A 6 -13.41 -9.31 11.88
C LYS A 6 -12.57 -9.26 10.61
N TYR A 7 -12.24 -10.41 10.03
CA TYR A 7 -11.38 -10.45 8.83
C TYR A 7 -12.08 -9.88 7.59
N PHE A 8 -13.40 -10.02 7.50
CA PHE A 8 -14.16 -9.40 6.44
C PHE A 8 -14.14 -7.86 6.53
N ALA A 9 -14.29 -7.29 7.73
CA ALA A 9 -14.15 -5.84 7.96
C ALA A 9 -12.73 -5.33 7.65
N LEU A 10 -11.71 -6.16 7.88
CA LEU A 10 -10.32 -5.88 7.46
C LEU A 10 -10.08 -6.01 5.95
N GLY A 11 -11.07 -6.45 5.17
CA GLY A 11 -10.99 -6.50 3.70
C GLY A 11 -10.32 -7.72 3.13
N TYR A 12 -10.16 -8.77 3.92
CA TYR A 12 -9.49 -9.98 3.46
C TYR A 12 -10.34 -10.68 2.40
N SER A 13 -9.66 -11.30 1.41
CA SER A 13 -10.33 -12.18 0.45
C SER A 13 -10.83 -13.44 1.16
N ASP A 14 -11.83 -14.13 0.60
CA ASP A 14 -12.34 -15.37 1.21
C ASP A 14 -11.25 -16.42 1.44
N GLY A 15 -10.27 -16.49 0.53
CA GLY A 15 -9.08 -17.33 0.66
C GLY A 15 -8.22 -16.95 1.87
N LYS A 16 -7.99 -15.65 2.07
CA LYS A 16 -7.22 -15.16 3.21
C LYS A 16 -8.00 -15.32 4.51
N ILE A 17 -9.31 -15.03 4.52
CA ILE A 17 -10.18 -15.27 5.69
C ILE A 17 -10.12 -16.74 6.11
N ALA A 18 -10.22 -17.67 5.16
CA ALA A 18 -10.15 -19.10 5.44
C ALA A 18 -8.81 -19.46 6.11
N ARG A 19 -7.68 -19.02 5.52
CA ARG A 19 -6.33 -19.27 6.03
C ARG A 19 -6.13 -18.72 7.45
N GLU A 20 -6.45 -17.46 7.67
CA GLU A 20 -6.21 -16.79 8.96
C GLU A 20 -7.14 -17.33 10.06
N CYS A 21 -8.39 -17.69 9.71
CA CYS A 21 -9.28 -18.35 10.66
C CYS A 21 -8.72 -19.71 11.12
N MET A 22 -8.02 -20.47 10.25
CA MET A 22 -7.46 -21.78 10.61
C MET A 22 -6.41 -21.69 11.72
N ASP A 23 -5.80 -20.53 11.95
CA ASP A 23 -4.83 -20.35 13.04
C ASP A 23 -5.51 -20.17 14.42
N HIS A 24 -6.84 -20.08 14.44
CA HIS A 24 -7.63 -19.89 15.67
C HIS A 24 -8.38 -21.14 16.16
N PHE A 25 -8.27 -22.28 15.46
CA PHE A 25 -8.89 -23.54 15.90
C PHE A 25 -8.02 -24.75 15.56
N ASN A 26 -8.29 -25.88 16.22
CA ASN A 26 -7.53 -27.11 16.03
C ASN A 26 -7.72 -27.67 14.61
N LYS A 27 -6.66 -27.60 13.80
CA LYS A 27 -6.62 -27.99 12.38
C LYS A 27 -6.86 -29.49 12.15
N ASN A 28 -6.62 -30.33 13.16
CA ASN A 28 -6.82 -31.77 13.08
C ASN A 28 -8.30 -32.16 13.22
N VAL A 29 -9.11 -31.29 13.84
CA VAL A 29 -10.52 -31.55 14.14
C VAL A 29 -11.45 -30.76 13.23
N TYR A 30 -11.08 -29.53 12.87
CA TYR A 30 -11.91 -28.64 12.10
C TYR A 30 -11.18 -28.09 10.88
N GLY A 31 -11.88 -28.03 9.76
CA GLY A 31 -11.43 -27.41 8.52
C GLY A 31 -12.30 -26.25 8.11
N LEU A 32 -11.71 -25.25 7.45
CA LEU A 32 -12.44 -24.12 6.87
C LEU A 32 -11.98 -23.87 5.44
N SER A 33 -12.81 -24.30 4.50
CA SER A 33 -12.60 -24.02 3.08
C SER A 33 -13.12 -22.63 2.68
N THR A 34 -12.63 -22.12 1.56
CA THR A 34 -13.10 -20.86 0.96
C THR A 34 -14.60 -20.90 0.65
N SER A 35 -15.11 -22.04 0.16
CA SER A 35 -16.53 -22.29 -0.08
C SER A 35 -17.35 -22.20 1.20
N THR A 36 -16.81 -22.70 2.32
CA THR A 36 -17.46 -22.60 3.63
C THR A 36 -17.53 -21.14 4.09
N VAL A 37 -16.46 -20.36 3.94
CA VAL A 37 -16.45 -18.93 4.24
C VAL A 37 -17.51 -18.20 3.40
N LYS A 38 -17.58 -18.45 2.08
CA LYS A 38 -18.61 -17.85 1.20
C LYS A 38 -20.03 -18.17 1.67
N ARG A 39 -20.32 -19.44 1.98
CA ARG A 39 -21.63 -19.88 2.50
C ARG A 39 -21.97 -19.21 3.83
N ARG A 40 -21.02 -19.20 4.78
CA ARG A 40 -21.20 -18.58 6.10
C ARG A 40 -21.42 -17.08 5.96
N ARG A 41 -20.64 -16.38 5.14
CA ARG A 41 -20.84 -14.95 4.83
C ARG A 41 -22.25 -14.65 4.32
N LYS A 42 -22.79 -15.48 3.44
CA LYS A 42 -24.18 -15.33 2.94
C LYS A 42 -25.20 -15.50 4.06
N GLN A 43 -25.01 -16.48 4.95
CA GLN A 43 -25.90 -16.69 6.12
C GLN A 43 -25.90 -15.48 7.07
N ILE A 44 -24.76 -14.82 7.25
CA ILE A 44 -24.62 -13.65 8.14
C ILE A 44 -24.74 -12.31 7.43
N GLN A 45 -25.23 -12.31 6.18
CA GLN A 45 -25.46 -11.13 5.33
C GLN A 45 -24.22 -10.21 5.14
N LEU A 46 -23.02 -10.80 5.11
CA LEU A 46 -21.78 -10.10 4.71
C LEU A 46 -21.64 -10.09 3.18
N LEU A 47 -22.44 -9.24 2.56
CA LEU A 47 -22.59 -9.12 1.12
C LEU A 47 -21.42 -8.34 0.47
N SER A 48 -21.18 -8.58 -0.82
CA SER A 48 -20.25 -7.80 -1.65
C SER A 48 -20.91 -6.50 -2.12
N THR A 49 -20.12 -5.50 -2.52
CA THR A 49 -20.60 -4.19 -3.02
C THR A 49 -21.82 -4.29 -3.94
N VAL A 50 -21.76 -5.10 -5.00
CA VAL A 50 -22.88 -5.28 -5.95
C VAL A 50 -24.15 -5.84 -5.29
N LYS A 51 -24.00 -6.72 -4.29
CA LYS A 51 -25.14 -7.36 -3.60
C LYS A 51 -25.68 -6.53 -2.44
N GLN A 52 -24.90 -5.56 -1.96
CA GLN A 52 -25.35 -4.63 -0.93
C GLN A 52 -26.43 -3.68 -1.49
N ALA A 53 -26.39 -3.38 -2.81
CA ALA A 53 -27.34 -2.51 -3.50
C ALA A 53 -27.56 -1.15 -2.78
N VAL A 54 -26.53 -0.71 -2.05
CA VAL A 54 -26.55 0.55 -1.29
C VAL A 54 -26.42 1.69 -2.27
N THR A 55 -27.31 2.68 -2.16
CA THR A 55 -27.29 3.85 -3.02
C THR A 55 -26.39 4.94 -2.43
N TRP A 56 -26.09 5.99 -3.21
CA TRP A 56 -25.21 7.06 -2.73
C TRP A 56 -25.84 7.82 -1.57
N GLU A 57 -27.16 7.97 -1.56
CA GLU A 57 -27.93 8.65 -0.53
C GLU A 57 -27.73 7.99 0.85
N ASP A 58 -27.62 6.67 0.89
CA ASP A 58 -27.31 5.93 2.12
C ASP A 58 -25.86 6.19 2.59
N ILE A 59 -24.92 6.34 1.65
CA ILE A 59 -23.48 6.43 1.92
C ILE A 59 -23.05 7.84 2.30
N GLU A 60 -23.65 8.85 1.68
CA GLU A 60 -23.32 10.26 1.82
C GLU A 60 -23.17 10.72 3.29
N PRO A 61 -24.10 10.44 4.22
CA PRO A 61 -23.95 10.86 5.61
C PRO A 61 -22.75 10.19 6.30
N MET A 62 -22.49 8.91 6.02
CA MET A 62 -21.34 8.19 6.56
C MET A 62 -20.02 8.72 5.99
N TYR A 63 -20.02 9.02 4.68
CA TYR A 63 -18.88 9.57 3.97
C TYR A 63 -18.52 10.96 4.50
N ASN A 64 -19.52 11.84 4.64
CA ASN A 64 -19.33 13.20 5.13
C ASN A 64 -18.85 13.22 6.60
N ASN A 65 -19.37 12.34 7.46
CA ASN A 65 -18.88 12.20 8.84
C ASN A 65 -17.39 11.82 8.87
N LEU A 66 -16.98 10.87 8.02
CA LEU A 66 -15.57 10.47 7.90
C LEU A 66 -14.70 11.57 7.32
N ARG A 67 -15.20 12.32 6.33
CA ARG A 67 -14.48 13.42 5.69
C ARG A 67 -14.21 14.56 6.66
N GLN A 68 -15.18 14.89 7.52
CA GLN A 68 -15.01 15.88 8.59
C GLN A 68 -13.95 15.42 9.62
N LYS A 69 -13.99 14.15 10.04
CA LYS A 69 -13.03 13.60 11.00
C LYS A 69 -11.62 13.43 10.41
N PHE A 70 -11.53 13.13 9.12
CA PHE A 70 -10.28 12.81 8.42
C PHE A 70 -10.19 13.57 7.07
N PRO A 71 -9.96 14.88 7.08
CA PRO A 71 -10.02 15.71 5.87
C PRO A 71 -8.97 15.35 4.81
N ASN A 72 -7.81 14.86 5.25
CA ASN A 72 -6.68 14.53 4.38
C ASN A 72 -6.63 13.05 3.94
N LEU A 73 -7.62 12.25 4.33
CA LEU A 73 -7.64 10.83 4.00
C LEU A 73 -7.82 10.65 2.48
N GLY A 74 -7.04 9.75 1.87
CA GLY A 74 -7.19 9.44 0.45
C GLY A 74 -8.40 8.54 0.16
N ALA A 75 -8.91 8.57 -1.07
CA ALA A 75 -10.01 7.70 -1.54
C ALA A 75 -9.93 6.23 -1.05
N ARG A 76 -8.77 5.58 -1.22
CA ARG A 76 -8.55 4.19 -0.77
C ARG A 76 -8.75 4.00 0.73
N ASP A 77 -8.19 4.90 1.51
CA ASP A 77 -8.27 4.87 2.96
C ASP A 77 -9.69 5.20 3.43
N MET A 78 -10.40 6.08 2.71
CA MET A 78 -11.82 6.37 2.95
C MET A 78 -12.69 5.14 2.75
N VAL A 79 -12.52 4.42 1.63
CA VAL A 79 -13.22 3.15 1.39
C VAL A 79 -12.90 2.11 2.47
N ALA A 80 -11.63 2.03 2.90
CA ALA A 80 -11.23 1.12 3.97
C ALA A 80 -11.89 1.49 5.32
N LYS A 81 -12.00 2.77 5.66
CA LYS A 81 -12.66 3.23 6.89
C LYS A 81 -14.17 3.04 6.85
N LEU A 82 -14.82 3.31 5.73
CA LEU A 82 -16.25 3.02 5.55
C LEU A 82 -16.55 1.55 5.80
N ARG A 83 -15.73 0.66 5.26
CA ARG A 83 -15.86 -0.77 5.50
C ARG A 83 -15.62 -1.14 6.96
N LEU A 84 -14.61 -0.56 7.59
CA LEU A 84 -14.24 -0.90 8.97
C LEU A 84 -15.27 -0.44 9.99
N LEU A 85 -15.74 0.80 9.87
CA LEU A 85 -16.61 1.44 10.86
C LEU A 85 -18.10 1.23 10.58
N TYR A 86 -18.49 1.20 9.30
CA TYR A 86 -19.89 1.14 8.90
C TYR A 86 -20.26 -0.17 8.17
N GLY A 87 -19.28 -1.04 7.85
CA GLY A 87 -19.53 -2.30 7.17
C GLY A 87 -19.90 -2.17 5.68
N VAL A 88 -19.87 -0.95 5.14
CA VAL A 88 -20.25 -0.66 3.75
C VAL A 88 -19.03 -0.80 2.84
N ARG A 89 -19.18 -1.49 1.70
CA ARG A 89 -18.13 -1.63 0.70
C ARG A 89 -18.51 -0.87 -0.55
N ILE A 90 -17.81 0.22 -0.82
CA ILE A 90 -18.03 1.06 -2.01
C ILE A 90 -16.86 0.95 -2.99
N SER A 91 -17.10 1.32 -4.25
CA SER A 91 -16.02 1.57 -5.22
C SER A 91 -15.24 2.82 -4.82
N GLU A 92 -13.95 2.90 -5.17
CA GLU A 92 -13.16 4.13 -5.03
C GLU A 92 -13.75 5.29 -5.86
N GLU A 93 -14.47 4.97 -6.93
CA GLU A 93 -15.04 5.92 -7.90
C GLU A 93 -16.05 6.89 -7.29
N HIS A 94 -16.66 6.54 -6.16
CA HIS A 94 -17.59 7.42 -5.46
C HIS A 94 -16.90 8.62 -4.79
N ASP A 95 -15.57 8.59 -4.57
CA ASP A 95 -14.77 9.76 -4.17
C ASP A 95 -14.24 10.51 -5.41
N SER A 96 -15.17 11.04 -6.21
CA SER A 96 -14.85 11.77 -7.45
C SER A 96 -13.94 12.97 -7.18
N GLU A 97 -14.19 13.70 -6.08
CA GLU A 97 -13.42 14.88 -5.67
C GLU A 97 -11.99 14.52 -5.24
N GLY A 98 -11.80 13.48 -4.42
CA GLY A 98 -10.48 12.98 -4.03
C GLY A 98 -9.71 12.39 -5.22
N ILE A 99 -10.39 11.71 -6.14
CA ILE A 99 -9.78 11.24 -7.40
C ILE A 99 -9.36 12.42 -8.27
N ALA A 100 -10.21 13.44 -8.45
CA ALA A 100 -9.90 14.63 -9.22
C ALA A 100 -8.69 15.38 -8.65
N ARG A 101 -8.66 15.59 -7.32
CA ARG A 101 -7.50 16.19 -6.62
C ARG A 101 -6.20 15.43 -6.87
N ARG A 102 -6.24 14.10 -6.93
CA ARG A 102 -5.06 13.26 -7.22
C ARG A 102 -4.67 13.32 -8.70
N LYS A 103 -5.65 13.32 -9.60
CA LYS A 103 -5.45 13.37 -11.06
C LYS A 103 -5.06 14.75 -11.57
N ALA A 104 -5.15 15.80 -10.75
CA ALA A 104 -4.79 17.19 -11.08
C ALA A 104 -3.29 17.43 -11.42
N LYS A 105 -2.54 16.39 -11.84
CA LYS A 105 -1.17 16.47 -12.36
C LYS A 105 -0.22 17.30 -11.48
N ARG A 106 -0.18 16.99 -10.18
CA ARG A 106 0.75 17.61 -9.22
C ARG A 106 2.21 17.17 -9.38
N PHE A 107 2.55 16.41 -10.41
CA PHE A 107 3.95 16.12 -10.73
C PHE A 107 4.62 17.37 -11.29
N VAL A 108 5.00 18.28 -10.39
CA VAL A 108 5.91 19.37 -10.70
C VAL A 108 7.25 18.71 -11.00
N ARG A 109 7.80 18.96 -12.19
CA ARG A 109 9.15 18.51 -12.53
C ARG A 109 10.12 19.10 -11.49
N LYS A 110 10.71 18.25 -10.66
CA LYS A 110 11.81 18.67 -9.78
C LYS A 110 13.00 19.04 -10.66
N ARG A 111 13.52 20.25 -10.48
CA ARG A 111 14.82 20.65 -11.02
C ARG A 111 15.87 20.30 -9.98
N PHE A 112 16.87 19.52 -10.38
CA PHE A 112 18.05 19.28 -9.57
C PHE A 112 19.05 20.39 -9.88
N TRP A 113 19.54 21.05 -8.85
CA TRP A 113 20.66 21.97 -8.93
C TRP A 113 21.85 21.25 -8.32
N SER A 114 22.98 21.24 -9.04
CA SER A 114 24.19 20.53 -8.66
C SER A 114 25.36 21.48 -8.89
N ALA A 115 26.25 21.64 -7.91
CA ALA A 115 27.48 22.41 -8.02
C ALA A 115 28.55 21.70 -8.88
N GLY A 116 28.38 20.39 -9.09
CA GLY A 116 29.28 19.60 -9.91
C GLY A 116 28.87 18.13 -10.01
N VAL A 117 29.81 17.32 -10.50
CA VAL A 117 29.68 15.86 -10.60
C VAL A 117 29.64 15.25 -9.20
N MET A 118 28.68 14.37 -8.94
CA MET A 118 28.48 13.70 -7.64
C MET A 118 28.16 14.63 -6.45
N ASP A 119 27.75 15.89 -6.70
CA ASP A 119 27.30 16.81 -5.65
C ASP A 119 25.89 16.48 -5.13
N VAL A 120 25.01 15.98 -6.01
CA VAL A 120 23.69 15.43 -5.65
C VAL A 120 23.61 13.98 -6.07
N LEU A 121 23.16 13.12 -5.16
CA LEU A 121 22.86 11.72 -5.47
C LEU A 121 21.37 11.45 -5.31
N CYS A 122 20.75 10.99 -6.40
CA CYS A 122 19.41 10.44 -6.40
C CYS A 122 19.50 8.92 -6.25
N PHE A 123 18.58 8.33 -5.50
CA PHE A 123 18.48 6.88 -5.42
C PHE A 123 17.03 6.42 -5.48
N ASP A 124 16.83 5.23 -6.02
CA ASP A 124 15.54 4.57 -6.10
C ASP A 124 15.69 3.06 -5.92
N GLN A 125 14.60 2.41 -5.54
CA GLN A 125 14.53 0.98 -5.31
C GLN A 125 13.42 0.37 -6.16
N HIS A 126 13.78 -0.58 -7.02
CA HIS A 126 12.84 -1.23 -7.91
C HIS A 126 12.42 -2.62 -7.41
N ASP A 127 11.11 -2.85 -7.39
CA ASP A 127 10.41 -4.06 -6.99
C ASP A 127 10.01 -5.01 -8.14
N LYS A 128 10.43 -4.76 -9.39
CA LYS A 128 10.13 -5.63 -10.56
C LYS A 128 10.57 -7.08 -10.35
N TRP A 129 11.65 -7.30 -9.60
CA TRP A 129 12.22 -8.62 -9.36
C TRP A 129 11.69 -9.28 -8.09
N LYS A 130 10.69 -8.68 -7.44
CA LYS A 130 10.06 -9.22 -6.23
C LYS A 130 9.53 -10.64 -6.41
N ARG A 131 9.12 -11.02 -7.62
CA ARG A 131 8.70 -12.40 -7.95
C ARG A 131 9.80 -13.45 -7.76
N PHE A 132 11.06 -13.02 -7.78
CA PHE A 132 12.24 -13.85 -7.53
C PHE A 132 12.79 -13.66 -6.11
N GLY A 133 12.13 -12.89 -5.25
CA GLY A 133 12.66 -12.52 -3.93
C GLY A 133 13.88 -11.59 -4.01
N LEU A 134 14.00 -10.80 -5.09
CA LEU A 134 15.10 -9.87 -5.31
C LEU A 134 14.59 -8.45 -5.55
N TRP A 135 15.36 -7.47 -5.10
CA TRP A 135 15.09 -6.04 -5.20
C TRP A 135 16.33 -5.33 -5.72
N LEU A 136 16.13 -4.43 -6.68
CA LEU A 136 17.19 -3.63 -7.27
C LEU A 136 17.29 -2.29 -6.55
N HIS A 137 18.50 -1.88 -6.20
CA HIS A 137 18.81 -0.60 -5.59
C HIS A 137 19.74 0.15 -6.54
N LEU A 138 19.34 1.34 -6.95
CA LEU A 138 20.08 2.19 -7.88
C LEU A 138 20.37 3.53 -7.21
N GLY A 139 21.61 3.98 -7.27
CA GLY A 139 22.01 5.35 -6.97
C GLY A 139 22.68 5.96 -8.19
N MET A 140 22.35 7.21 -8.51
CA MET A 140 22.95 7.93 -9.63
C MET A 140 23.00 9.43 -9.38
N ASP A 141 23.98 10.07 -10.01
CA ASP A 141 24.08 11.51 -10.13
C ASP A 141 23.13 12.00 -11.23
N PRO A 142 22.13 12.86 -10.93
CA PRO A 142 21.22 13.39 -11.94
C PRO A 142 21.87 14.41 -12.87
N PHE A 143 23.01 15.01 -12.51
CA PHE A 143 23.72 15.99 -13.33
C PHE A 143 24.46 15.31 -14.49
N THR A 144 25.25 14.28 -14.19
CA THR A 144 26.02 13.55 -15.21
C THR A 144 25.34 12.30 -15.74
N GLY A 145 24.36 11.77 -15.02
CA GLY A 145 23.82 10.43 -15.27
C GLY A 145 24.72 9.29 -14.77
N ARG A 146 25.84 9.60 -14.09
CA ARG A 146 26.75 8.60 -13.56
C ARG A 146 26.04 7.72 -12.53
N ILE A 147 26.10 6.41 -12.74
CA ILE A 147 25.63 5.43 -11.76
C ILE A 147 26.64 5.35 -10.63
N ALA A 148 26.18 5.66 -9.41
CA ALA A 148 26.97 5.55 -8.19
C ALA A 148 26.95 4.11 -7.65
N TRP A 149 25.81 3.42 -7.74
CA TRP A 149 25.73 1.99 -7.45
C TRP A 149 24.54 1.33 -8.16
N ILE A 150 24.70 0.05 -8.47
CA ILE A 150 23.60 -0.88 -8.74
C ILE A 150 23.84 -2.11 -7.87
N LYS A 151 22.94 -2.36 -6.92
CA LYS A 151 23.03 -3.49 -5.99
C LYS A 151 21.71 -4.25 -5.95
N ILE A 152 21.79 -5.57 -5.83
CA ILE A 152 20.62 -6.45 -5.69
C ILE A 152 20.58 -6.99 -4.26
N TRP A 153 19.39 -7.05 -3.66
CA TRP A 153 19.20 -7.59 -2.31
C TRP A 153 17.86 -8.29 -2.13
N TRP A 154 17.70 -9.02 -1.03
CA TRP A 154 16.44 -9.71 -0.67
C TRP A 154 15.40 -8.81 0.03
N SER A 155 15.66 -7.50 0.16
CA SER A 155 14.72 -6.56 0.76
C SER A 155 14.99 -5.13 0.31
N ASN A 156 13.92 -4.35 0.16
CA ASN A 156 13.97 -2.90 -0.01
C ASN A 156 13.50 -2.11 1.24
N ARG A 157 13.15 -2.80 2.33
CA ARG A 157 12.60 -2.16 3.55
C ARG A 157 13.64 -1.85 4.63
N ASN A 158 14.93 -1.96 4.30
CA ASN A 158 16.02 -1.68 5.24
C ASN A 158 16.75 -0.41 4.82
N SER A 159 16.49 0.69 5.53
CA SER A 159 17.15 1.99 5.26
C SER A 159 18.65 1.95 5.50
N LYS A 160 19.13 1.19 6.51
CA LYS A 160 20.56 1.05 6.82
C LYS A 160 21.35 0.50 5.64
N LEU A 161 20.73 -0.38 4.86
CA LEU A 161 21.34 -0.96 3.66
C LEU A 161 21.57 0.12 2.60
N VAL A 162 20.55 0.92 2.28
CA VAL A 162 20.68 2.02 1.31
C VAL A 162 21.71 3.06 1.79
N THR A 163 21.71 3.39 3.08
CA THR A 163 22.70 4.28 3.67
C THR A 163 24.12 3.74 3.51
N SER A 164 24.33 2.42 3.70
CA SER A 164 25.66 1.83 3.48
C SER A 164 26.12 1.98 2.03
N TYR A 165 25.22 1.82 1.05
CA TYR A 165 25.55 1.96 -0.37
C TYR A 165 25.94 3.38 -0.73
N PHE A 166 25.24 4.36 -0.16
CA PHE A 166 25.58 5.77 -0.32
C PHE A 166 26.96 6.09 0.30
N ILE A 167 27.23 5.63 1.52
CA ILE A 167 28.53 5.84 2.18
C ILE A 167 29.66 5.19 1.38
N ASP A 168 29.46 3.96 0.88
CA ASP A 168 30.43 3.26 0.04
C ASP A 168 30.74 4.08 -1.22
N ALA A 169 29.70 4.59 -1.91
CA ALA A 169 29.85 5.39 -3.11
C ALA A 169 30.58 6.73 -2.84
N CYS A 170 30.34 7.38 -1.70
CA CYS A 170 31.08 8.56 -1.29
C CYS A 170 32.56 8.24 -1.05
N ARG A 171 32.86 7.12 -0.37
CA ARG A 171 34.24 6.69 -0.09
C ARG A 171 35.02 6.37 -1.36
N GLU A 172 34.38 5.73 -2.34
CA GLU A 172 35.00 5.35 -3.61
C GLU A 172 35.53 6.56 -4.39
N ILE A 173 34.82 7.69 -4.32
CA ILE A 173 35.22 8.93 -4.99
C ILE A 173 36.07 9.86 -4.11
N GLY A 174 36.44 9.44 -2.90
CA GLY A 174 37.11 10.30 -1.90
C GLY A 174 36.26 11.47 -1.43
N GLY A 175 34.93 11.37 -1.57
CA GLY A 175 33.98 12.42 -1.22
C GLY A 175 33.79 12.53 0.29
N VAL A 176 33.65 13.77 0.77
CA VAL A 176 33.33 14.05 2.17
C VAL A 176 31.83 14.24 2.31
N LEU A 177 31.22 13.61 3.30
CA LEU A 177 29.84 13.88 3.68
C LEU A 177 29.79 15.27 4.32
N ALA A 178 29.24 16.25 3.61
CA ALA A 178 28.83 17.50 4.22
C ALA A 178 27.54 17.25 5.01
N VAL A 179 27.61 17.38 6.33
CA VAL A 179 26.47 17.24 7.26
C VAL A 179 25.94 18.62 7.61
#